data_AF-A0A935YZP3-F1
#
_entry.id   AF-A0A935YZP3-F1
#
_cell.length_a   1.000
_cell.length_b   1.000
_cell.length_c   1.000
_cell.angle_alpha   90.00
_cell.angle_beta   90.00
_cell.angle_gamma   90.00
#
_symmetry.space_group_name_H-M   'P 1'
#
loop_
_entity.id
_entity.type
_entity.pdbx_description
1 polymer ?
#
loop_
_entity_poly.entity_id
_entity_poly.type
_entity_poly.pdbx_seq_one_letter_code
_entity_poly.pdbx_strand_id
1 'polypeptide(L)'
;MNPSIPIERNGSFNCFKEDLLIYLVQRFGSLDLAQKILAETRIQLGDDSILGMVGNPAVYLMGFALSVGLRLTGQQEVHCESMD
;
A
#
# COMPACT_ATOMS: atom_id res chain seq x y z
N MET A 1 -5.88 -40.27 -0.48
CA MET A 1 -5.27 -39.30 -1.42
C MET A 1 -5.69 -37.92 -0.97
N ASN A 2 -4.76 -37.12 -0.46
CA ASN A 2 -5.04 -35.76 -0.03
C ASN A 2 -4.98 -34.86 -1.28
N PRO A 3 -6.07 -34.21 -1.72
CA PRO A 3 -5.96 -33.24 -2.79
C PRO A 3 -5.27 -32.02 -2.21
N SER A 4 -3.96 -31.91 -2.40
CA SER A 4 -3.24 -30.66 -2.24
C SER A 4 -3.82 -29.68 -3.25
N ILE A 5 -4.87 -28.96 -2.84
CA ILE A 5 -5.40 -27.82 -3.56
C ILE A 5 -4.18 -26.89 -3.76
N PRO A 6 -3.83 -26.51 -4.99
CA PRO A 6 -2.86 -25.44 -5.17
C PRO A 6 -3.50 -24.22 -4.53
N ILE A 7 -2.97 -23.78 -3.40
CA ILE A 7 -3.33 -22.48 -2.86
C ILE A 7 -2.79 -21.52 -3.91
N GLU A 8 -3.65 -21.04 -4.81
CA GLU A 8 -3.34 -19.95 -5.71
C GLU A 8 -3.14 -18.70 -4.84
N ARG A 9 -1.96 -18.60 -4.22
CA ARG A 9 -1.51 -17.44 -3.44
C ARG A 9 -1.11 -16.29 -4.37
N ASN A 10 -1.69 -16.18 -5.56
CA ASN A 10 -1.38 -15.07 -6.45
C ASN A 10 -2.36 -13.92 -6.17
N GLY A 11 -2.22 -13.30 -5.00
CA GLY A 11 -2.84 -12.01 -4.75
C GLY A 11 -2.15 -10.96 -5.61
N SER A 12 -2.76 -10.55 -6.72
CA SER A 12 -2.25 -9.41 -7.49
C SER A 12 -2.62 -8.11 -6.78
N PHE A 13 -1.77 -7.08 -6.89
CA PHE A 13 -2.08 -5.74 -6.38
C PHE A 13 -3.46 -5.24 -6.87
N ASN A 14 -3.83 -5.57 -8.11
CA ASN A 14 -5.10 -5.16 -8.69
C ASN A 14 -6.31 -5.71 -7.95
N CYS A 15 -6.20 -6.89 -7.33
CA CYS A 15 -7.28 -7.49 -6.54
C CYS A 15 -7.60 -6.70 -5.27
N PHE A 16 -6.64 -5.90 -4.78
CA PHE A 16 -6.77 -5.13 -3.53
C PHE A 16 -6.90 -3.63 -3.78
N LYS A 17 -6.85 -3.18 -5.05
CA LYS A 17 -6.71 -1.77 -5.41
C LYS A 17 -7.85 -0.90 -4.86
N GLU A 18 -9.10 -1.34 -4.99
CA GLU A 18 -10.28 -0.59 -4.54
C GLU A 18 -10.36 -0.52 -3.02
N ASP A 19 -10.20 -1.66 -2.34
CA ASP A 19 -10.20 -1.73 -0.88
C ASP A 19 -9.05 -0.90 -0.28
N LEU A 20 -7.87 -0.96 -0.90
CA LEU A 20 -6.71 -0.19 -0.48
C LEU A 20 -6.93 1.31 -0.67
N LEU A 21 -7.59 1.73 -1.76
CA LEU A 21 -7.97 3.13 -1.96
C LEU A 21 -8.94 3.62 -0.88
N ILE A 22 -9.99 2.84 -0.59
CA ILE A 22 -10.98 3.17 0.45
C ILE A 22 -10.28 3.32 1.81
N TYR A 23 -9.44 2.35 2.17
CA TYR A 23 -8.64 2.38 3.39
C TYR A 23 -7.76 3.63 3.48
N LEU A 24 -7.07 3.99 2.41
CA LEU A 24 -6.21 5.17 2.37
C LEU A 24 -7.01 6.47 2.46
N VAL A 25 -8.16 6.58 1.82
CA VAL A 25 -9.07 7.74 1.95
C VAL A 25 -9.51 7.91 3.39
N GLN A 26 -9.92 6.83 4.05
CA GLN A 26 -10.33 6.86 5.46
C GLN A 26 -9.18 7.28 6.38
N ARG A 27 -7.95 6.89 6.05
CA ARG A 27 -6.78 7.15 6.90
C ARG A 27 -6.20 8.55 6.74
N PHE A 28 -6.17 9.07 5.51
CA PHE A 28 -5.53 10.34 5.18
C PHE A 28 -6.52 11.48 4.91
N GLY A 29 -7.83 11.20 4.84
CA GLY A 29 -8.89 12.20 4.70
C GLY A 29 -8.94 12.91 3.33
N SER A 30 -8.16 12.45 2.35
CA SER A 30 -8.07 13.07 1.01
C SER A 30 -7.99 12.00 -0.08
N LEU A 31 -8.90 12.09 -1.05
CA LEU A 31 -8.91 11.21 -2.22
C LEU A 31 -7.67 11.41 -3.09
N ASP A 32 -7.27 12.66 -3.32
CA ASP A 32 -6.10 12.97 -4.14
C ASP A 32 -4.82 12.43 -3.51
N LEU A 33 -4.68 12.57 -2.19
CA LEU A 33 -3.53 12.01 -1.46
C LEU A 33 -3.58 10.48 -1.48
N ALA A 34 -4.75 9.87 -1.25
CA ALA A 34 -4.90 8.42 -1.29
C ALA A 34 -4.54 7.84 -2.68
N GLN A 35 -4.93 8.51 -3.77
CA GLN A 35 -4.56 8.11 -5.13
C GLN A 35 -3.04 8.21 -5.38
N LYS A 36 -2.39 9.26 -4.88
CA LYS A 36 -0.92 9.40 -4.95
C LYS A 36 -0.22 8.29 -4.18
N ILE A 37 -0.68 8.01 -2.96
CA ILE A 37 -0.14 6.93 -2.12
C ILE A 37 -0.32 5.58 -2.82
N LEU A 38 -1.48 5.32 -3.40
CA LEU A 38 -1.77 4.08 -4.12
C LEU A 38 -0.85 3.90 -5.34
N ALA A 39 -0.63 4.96 -6.11
CA ALA A 39 0.28 4.94 -7.25
C ALA A 39 1.74 4.68 -6.80
N GLU A 40 2.20 5.39 -5.78
CA GLU A 40 3.54 5.22 -5.22
C GLU A 40 3.73 3.83 -4.61
N THR A 41 2.70 3.29 -3.95
CA THR A 41 2.68 1.92 -3.43
C THR A 41 2.87 0.92 -4.56
N ARG A 42 2.19 1.11 -5.70
CA ARG A 42 2.36 0.23 -6.87
C ARG A 42 3.78 0.29 -7.41
N ILE A 43 4.37 1.49 -7.51
CA ILE A 43 5.73 1.69 -7.99
C ILE A 43 6.74 1.01 -7.06
N GLN A 44 6.64 1.24 -5.75
CA GLN A 44 7.58 0.68 -4.77
C GLN A 44 7.42 -0.82 -4.55
N LEU A 45 6.23 -1.37 -4.73
CA LEU A 45 5.99 -2.81 -4.67
C LEU A 45 6.72 -3.53 -5.83
N GLY A 46 6.79 -2.89 -7.00
CA GLY A 46 7.43 -3.43 -8.19
C GLY A 46 6.66 -4.60 -8.78
N ASP A 47 6.94 -5.81 -8.27
CA ASP A 47 6.33 -7.07 -8.70
C ASP A 47 5.43 -7.68 -7.62
N ASP A 48 4.38 -8.36 -8.06
CA ASP A 48 3.38 -8.99 -7.19
C ASP A 48 3.90 -10.30 -6.57
N SER A 49 5.08 -10.79 -6.96
CA SER A 49 5.69 -12.01 -6.41
C SER A 49 5.81 -11.97 -4.88
N ILE A 50 6.07 -10.79 -4.28
CA ILE A 50 6.13 -10.63 -2.83
C ILE A 50 4.78 -10.88 -2.15
N LEU A 51 3.67 -10.60 -2.84
CA LEU A 51 2.33 -10.85 -2.34
C LEU A 51 2.04 -12.36 -2.23
N GLY A 52 2.64 -13.18 -3.09
CA GLY A 52 2.54 -14.65 -2.97
C GLY A 52 3.38 -15.27 -1.86
N MET A 53 4.34 -14.52 -1.32
CA MET A 53 5.23 -14.99 -0.26
C MET A 53 4.77 -14.61 1.15
N VAL A 54 3.83 -13.67 1.29
CA VAL A 54 3.31 -13.23 2.58
C VAL A 54 2.11 -14.05 3.05
N GLY A 55 1.90 -14.13 4.36
CA GLY A 55 0.78 -14.88 4.94
C GLY A 55 -0.60 -14.32 4.56
N ASN A 56 -0.74 -12.99 4.55
CA ASN A 56 -1.95 -12.30 4.09
C ASN A 56 -1.59 -11.06 3.25
N PRO A 57 -1.82 -11.09 1.93
CA PRO A 57 -1.48 -9.98 1.02
C PRO A 57 -2.20 -8.66 1.36
N ALA A 58 -3.46 -8.72 1.80
CA ALA A 58 -4.23 -7.52 2.12
C ALA A 58 -3.63 -6.78 3.33
N VAL A 59 -3.31 -7.51 4.40
CA VAL A 59 -2.69 -6.94 5.60
C VAL A 59 -1.31 -6.34 5.27
N TYR A 60 -0.52 -7.05 4.48
CA TYR A 60 0.77 -6.56 4.01
C TYR A 60 0.62 -5.25 3.22
N LEU A 61 -0.28 -5.20 2.24
CA LEU A 61 -0.51 -4.01 1.41
C LEU A 61 -1.02 -2.82 2.21
N MET A 62 -1.93 -3.02 3.18
CA MET A 62 -2.41 -1.94 4.05
C MET A 62 -1.28 -1.34 4.88
N GLY A 63 -0.41 -2.17 5.47
CA GLY A 63 0.73 -1.70 6.24
C GLY A 63 1.79 -1.01 5.37
N PHE A 64 2.09 -1.60 4.21
CA PHE A 64 3.05 -1.06 3.26
C PHE A 64 2.60 0.30 2.71
N ALA A 65 1.37 0.40 2.20
CA ALA A 65 0.79 1.63 1.69
C ALA A 65 0.66 2.72 2.77
N LEU A 66 0.32 2.34 4.01
CA LEU A 66 0.35 3.28 5.14
C LEU A 66 1.75 3.87 5.34
N SER A 67 2.79 3.04 5.30
CA SER A 67 4.17 3.50 5.43
C SER A 67 4.58 4.45 4.29
N VAL A 68 4.13 4.18 3.07
CA VAL A 68 4.34 5.06 1.90
C VAL A 68 3.67 6.40 2.14
N GLY A 69 2.40 6.39 2.58
CA GLY A 69 1.66 7.61 2.85
C GLY A 69 2.27 8.46 3.97
N LEU A 70 2.71 7.83 5.06
CA LEU A 70 3.40 8.54 6.14
C LEU A 70 4.71 9.19 5.68
N ARG A 71 5.47 8.54 4.77
CA ARG A 71 6.66 9.16 4.17
C ARG A 71 6.29 10.36 3.31
N LEU A 72 5.28 10.24 2.47
CA LEU A 72 4.84 11.33 1.60
C LEU A 72 4.33 12.54 2.39
N THR A 73 3.62 12.33 3.49
CA THR A 73 3.15 13.42 4.36
C THR A 73 4.26 13.97 5.26
N GLY A 74 5.15 13.11 5.76
CA GLY A 74 6.28 13.53 6.62
C GLY A 74 7.38 14.29 5.85
N GLN A 75 7.53 14.06 4.55
CA GLN A 75 8.38 14.89 3.69
C GLN A 75 7.83 16.31 3.45
N GLN A 76 6.56 16.56 3.81
CA GLN A 76 5.92 17.86 3.65
C GLN A 76 6.14 18.79 4.87
N GLU A 77 6.67 18.29 5.99
CA GLU A 77 6.83 19.03 7.25
C GLU A 77 8.28 19.41 7.60
N VAL A 78 9.18 19.48 6.61
CA VAL A 78 10.56 20.00 6.83
C VAL A 78 10.82 21.24 5.99
N HIS A 79 9.98 22.26 6.18
CA HIS A 79 10.39 23.64 5.98
C HIS A 79 10.44 24.29 7.36
N CYS A 80 11.47 23.93 8.14
CA CYS A 80 11.83 24.74 9.30
C CYS A 80 12.28 26.09 8.74
N GLU A 81 11.42 27.09 8.83
CA GLU A 81 11.79 28.48 8.62
C GLU A 81 12.98 28.78 9.54
N SER A 82 14.15 28.97 8.93
CA SER A 82 15.28 29.60 9.59
C SER A 82 14.85 31.02 9.93
N MET A 83 14.42 31.25 11.17
CA MET A 83 14.32 32.59 11.73
C MET A 83 15.74 33.07 12.05
N ASP A 84 16.05 34.28 11.57
CA ASP A 84 17.33 34.99 11.58
C ASP A 84 18.14 34.93 12.89
#